data_AF-A0A3N4PXW7-F1
#
_entry.id   AF-A0A3N4PXW7-F1
#
_cell.length_a   1.000
_cell.length_b   1.000
_cell.length_c   1.000
_cell.angle_alpha   90.00
_cell.angle_beta   90.00
_cell.angle_gamma   90.00
#
_symmetry.space_group_name_H-M   'P 1'
#
loop_
_entity.id
_entity.type
_entity.pdbx_description
1 polymer ?
#
loop_
_entity_poly.entity_id
_entity_poly.type
_entity_poly.pdbx_seq_one_letter_code
_entity_poly.pdbx_strand_id
1 'polypeptide(L)'
;MRWILLGCALGVCSAPVNAQQTEAVVTYGFRNNGKETRSEQQLFIKGPQVRLAPQGKQTEQQFLHTGQQASFQVLGGYTLKKPFAEYVKPELLPGTDTILGIPCKKAKVFIRSNTIEVWYTNDLKIKGTPNITIAPGLGLVLKTIRNGNAETFAKNITYRPVTKEELSWPASWGTLVDEPTYQRQVIESRYTTLGIFDREQIAFGNNPANPAPNQLNTVYRFSGGTVILKKVSLPAAKPGQRLFAELVQYSNGDAYDRTGSVFMIPTDKAVSFLDGLEKGVQALPLYNARNGKKYQGVTATDQYLPPLELMRFFTPFGVRHFNAQAKIKGYDWADSAVFKQDITALLPRLQGEVWIGIFIGNYDKGGHKASLQFKYYPGYDGENSAASKTWIMPVFNSTNLMEMAGQEYGTMFDTDSLTVTVNIPEGVKNLKLRYITTGHGGWGGGDEFVPKQNEIFADGKRVYHFTPWREDCGTYRLLNPASGNFGNGLSSSDLSRSNWCPGTLTLPVEIPLHDLKPGTHTLQVAIPLGKPEGGSFSAWNVSGVLIGDKE
;
A
#
# COMPACT_ATOMS: atom_id res chain seq x y z
N MET A 1 -69.39 -45.87 -53.26
CA MET A 1 -69.09 -45.14 -52.00
C MET A 1 -68.00 -45.95 -51.27
N ARG A 2 -66.69 -45.63 -51.27
CA ARG A 2 -65.97 -44.48 -50.63
C ARG A 2 -66.22 -44.53 -49.11
N TRP A 3 -65.28 -44.71 -48.16
CA TRP A 3 -63.83 -44.42 -47.99
C TRP A 3 -63.28 -45.37 -46.89
N ILE A 4 -62.11 -46.02 -47.03
CA ILE A 4 -60.71 -45.57 -46.81
C ILE A 4 -60.32 -45.39 -45.34
N LEU A 5 -59.49 -46.33 -44.87
CA LEU A 5 -58.64 -46.28 -43.68
C LEU A 5 -57.65 -45.11 -43.76
N LEU A 6 -57.48 -44.35 -42.68
CA LEU A 6 -56.37 -43.41 -42.51
C LEU A 6 -55.49 -43.86 -41.34
N GLY A 7 -54.23 -44.19 -41.65
CA GLY A 7 -53.19 -44.49 -40.68
C GLY A 7 -52.62 -43.25 -40.03
N CYS A 8 -52.26 -43.38 -38.75
CA CYS A 8 -51.48 -42.41 -38.00
C CYS A 8 -50.06 -42.28 -38.58
N ALA A 9 -49.74 -41.09 -39.10
CA ALA A 9 -48.37 -40.69 -39.38
C ALA A 9 -47.72 -40.16 -38.09
N LEU A 10 -46.65 -40.83 -37.66
CA LEU A 10 -45.72 -40.37 -36.64
C LEU A 10 -45.06 -39.06 -37.10
N GLY A 11 -45.33 -37.98 -36.38
CA GLY A 11 -44.62 -36.71 -36.52
C GLY A 11 -43.19 -36.83 -35.99
N VAL A 12 -42.22 -36.83 -36.90
CA VAL A 12 -40.80 -36.64 -36.57
C VAL A 12 -40.64 -35.19 -36.11
N CYS A 13 -40.44 -34.98 -34.80
CA CYS A 13 -40.00 -33.68 -34.27
C CYS A 13 -38.56 -33.42 -34.77
N SER A 14 -38.42 -32.64 -35.83
CA SER A 14 -37.15 -32.05 -36.21
C SER A 14 -36.72 -31.06 -35.13
N ALA A 15 -35.68 -31.38 -34.38
CA ALA A 15 -35.03 -30.41 -33.51
C ALA A 15 -34.61 -29.18 -34.35
N PRO A 16 -34.78 -27.94 -33.86
CA PRO A 16 -34.41 -26.76 -34.60
C PRO A 16 -32.92 -26.82 -34.99
N VAL A 17 -32.61 -26.47 -36.25
CA VAL A 17 -31.28 -26.55 -36.89
C VAL A 17 -30.15 -25.96 -36.01
N ASN A 18 -30.47 -25.00 -35.14
CA ASN A 18 -29.54 -24.34 -34.23
C ASN A 18 -29.05 -25.23 -33.07
N ALA A 19 -29.80 -26.28 -32.66
CA ALA A 19 -29.44 -27.13 -31.53
C ALA A 19 -28.18 -27.98 -31.77
N GLN A 20 -27.80 -28.19 -33.04
CA GLN A 20 -26.66 -29.03 -33.43
C GLN A 20 -25.35 -28.25 -33.66
N GLN A 21 -25.39 -26.91 -33.65
CA GLN A 21 -24.18 -26.11 -33.86
C GLN A 21 -23.24 -26.18 -32.66
N THR A 22 -21.93 -26.26 -32.94
CA THR A 22 -20.85 -26.34 -31.94
C THR A 22 -20.08 -25.03 -31.78
N GLU A 23 -20.36 -24.03 -32.61
CA GLU A 23 -19.74 -22.71 -32.57
C GLU A 23 -20.81 -21.62 -32.46
N ALA A 24 -20.59 -20.66 -31.55
CA ALA A 24 -21.49 -19.53 -31.37
C ALA A 24 -20.81 -18.37 -30.65
N VAL A 25 -21.40 -17.19 -30.81
CA VAL A 25 -21.10 -16.01 -29.99
C VAL A 25 -22.35 -15.67 -29.17
N VAL A 26 -22.22 -15.68 -27.84
CA VAL A 26 -23.30 -15.25 -26.94
C VAL A 26 -22.99 -13.85 -26.44
N THR A 27 -23.90 -12.91 -26.66
CA THR A 27 -23.81 -11.54 -26.12
C THR A 27 -24.64 -11.45 -24.86
N TYR A 28 -24.03 -11.03 -23.75
CA TYR A 28 -24.68 -10.79 -22.48
C TYR A 28 -24.84 -9.29 -22.21
N GLY A 29 -25.98 -8.91 -21.65
CA GLY A 29 -26.23 -7.60 -21.06
C GLY A 29 -26.24 -7.66 -19.53
N PHE A 30 -26.26 -6.49 -18.91
CA PHE A 30 -26.27 -6.36 -17.46
C PHE A 30 -27.44 -5.48 -17.00
N ARG A 31 -28.07 -5.87 -15.89
CA ARG A 31 -29.09 -5.09 -15.19
C ARG A 31 -28.74 -4.95 -13.72
N ASN A 32 -29.01 -3.78 -13.15
CA ASN A 32 -28.90 -3.56 -11.72
C ASN A 32 -30.20 -2.93 -11.22
N ASN A 33 -30.87 -3.59 -10.27
CA ASN A 33 -32.21 -3.22 -9.78
C ASN A 33 -33.20 -3.01 -10.93
N GLY A 34 -33.20 -3.92 -11.91
CA GLY A 34 -34.06 -3.88 -13.09
C GLY A 34 -33.68 -2.85 -14.16
N LYS A 35 -32.69 -1.97 -13.92
CA LYS A 35 -32.22 -1.00 -14.91
C LYS A 35 -31.09 -1.60 -15.75
N GLU A 36 -31.29 -1.67 -17.06
CA GLU A 36 -30.29 -2.16 -18.01
C GLU A 36 -29.17 -1.15 -18.21
N THR A 37 -27.92 -1.65 -18.24
CA THR A 37 -26.75 -0.85 -18.57
C THR A 37 -26.46 -0.93 -20.07
N ARG A 38 -25.69 0.02 -20.59
CA ARG A 38 -25.23 -0.01 -22.00
C ARG A 38 -24.08 -1.00 -22.23
N SER A 39 -23.54 -1.60 -21.17
CA SER A 39 -22.40 -2.49 -21.26
C SER A 39 -22.84 -3.87 -21.74
N GLU A 40 -22.00 -4.49 -22.57
CA GLU A 40 -22.20 -5.87 -23.03
C GLU A 40 -20.90 -6.66 -22.87
N GLN A 41 -21.03 -7.97 -22.79
CA GLN A 41 -19.89 -8.90 -22.75
C GLN A 41 -20.16 -10.07 -23.67
N GLN A 42 -19.13 -10.51 -24.40
CA GLN A 42 -19.25 -11.61 -25.34
C GLN A 42 -18.58 -12.88 -24.79
N LEU A 43 -19.22 -14.01 -25.08
CA LEU A 43 -18.68 -15.34 -24.86
C LEU A 43 -18.52 -16.02 -26.22
N PHE A 44 -17.29 -16.33 -26.57
CA PHE A 44 -16.93 -16.99 -27.83
C PHE A 44 -16.78 -18.49 -27.57
N ILE A 45 -17.55 -19.32 -28.28
CA ILE A 45 -17.59 -20.77 -28.10
C ILE A 45 -17.18 -21.44 -29.40
N LYS A 46 -16.14 -22.29 -29.33
CA LYS A 46 -15.65 -23.11 -30.44
C LYS A 46 -15.46 -24.56 -29.98
N GLY A 47 -16.49 -25.38 -30.14
CA GLY A 47 -16.51 -26.74 -29.61
C GLY A 47 -16.25 -26.75 -28.10
N PRO A 48 -15.20 -27.42 -27.60
CA PRO A 48 -14.90 -27.43 -26.17
C PRO A 48 -14.19 -26.17 -25.66
N GLN A 49 -13.66 -25.32 -26.55
CA GLN A 49 -12.90 -24.12 -26.22
C GLN A 49 -13.85 -22.93 -26.09
N VAL A 50 -13.74 -22.22 -24.97
CA VAL A 50 -14.57 -21.05 -24.68
C VAL A 50 -13.69 -19.91 -24.20
N ARG A 51 -13.91 -18.71 -24.72
CA ARG A 51 -13.29 -17.47 -24.22
C ARG A 51 -14.37 -16.50 -23.77
N LEU A 52 -14.20 -15.96 -22.57
CA LEU A 52 -15.00 -14.84 -22.08
C LEU A 52 -14.25 -13.54 -22.38
N ALA A 53 -14.87 -12.64 -23.13
CA ALA A 53 -14.29 -11.34 -23.44
C ALA A 53 -14.05 -10.53 -22.15
N PRO A 54 -12.89 -9.87 -21.99
CA PRO A 54 -12.65 -9.00 -20.85
C PRO A 54 -13.68 -7.88 -20.78
N GLN A 55 -14.06 -7.47 -19.57
CA GLN A 55 -14.94 -6.32 -19.34
C GLN A 55 -14.14 -5.10 -18.87
N GLY A 56 -14.42 -3.92 -19.43
CA GLY A 56 -13.79 -2.67 -19.00
C GLY A 56 -12.25 -2.68 -19.12
N LYS A 57 -11.56 -2.38 -18.03
CA LYS A 57 -10.07 -2.35 -17.95
C LYS A 57 -9.45 -3.68 -17.54
N GLN A 58 -10.22 -4.77 -17.53
CA GLN A 58 -9.68 -6.08 -17.19
C GLN A 58 -8.61 -6.49 -18.20
N THR A 59 -7.40 -6.74 -17.69
CA THR A 59 -6.26 -7.22 -18.49
C THR A 59 -6.12 -8.73 -18.48
N GLU A 60 -6.78 -9.39 -17.51
CA GLU A 60 -6.86 -10.85 -17.42
C GLU A 60 -7.68 -11.43 -18.58
N GLN A 61 -7.16 -12.49 -19.19
CA GLN A 61 -7.89 -13.30 -20.14
C GLN A 61 -8.50 -14.52 -19.46
N GLN A 62 -9.73 -14.87 -19.82
CA GLN A 62 -10.51 -15.92 -19.17
C GLN A 62 -11.01 -16.94 -20.19
N PHE A 63 -10.74 -18.21 -19.91
CA PHE A 63 -11.06 -19.33 -20.80
C PHE A 63 -11.70 -20.49 -20.04
N LEU A 64 -12.48 -21.30 -20.76
CA LEU A 64 -12.94 -22.61 -20.31
C LEU A 64 -12.55 -23.64 -21.37
N HIS A 65 -12.16 -24.82 -20.93
CA HIS A 65 -12.09 -26.00 -21.77
C HIS A 65 -13.09 -27.04 -21.25
N THR A 66 -14.29 -27.06 -21.82
CA THR A 66 -15.41 -27.86 -21.30
C THR A 66 -15.16 -29.37 -21.38
N GLY A 67 -14.40 -29.83 -22.38
CA GLY A 67 -13.96 -31.22 -22.49
C GLY A 67 -12.92 -31.65 -21.44
N GLN A 68 -12.13 -30.72 -20.91
CA GLN A 68 -11.17 -30.96 -19.82
C GLN A 68 -11.77 -30.65 -18.45
N GLN A 69 -13.00 -30.11 -18.42
CA GLN A 69 -13.66 -29.61 -17.22
C GLN A 69 -12.76 -28.68 -16.40
N ALA A 70 -12.11 -27.72 -17.06
CA ALA A 70 -11.21 -26.76 -16.42
C ALA A 70 -11.41 -25.34 -16.96
N SER A 71 -11.22 -24.36 -16.08
CA SER A 71 -11.08 -22.95 -16.42
C SER A 71 -9.61 -22.56 -16.43
N PHE A 72 -9.31 -21.50 -17.17
CA PHE A 72 -7.97 -20.90 -17.23
C PHE A 72 -8.10 -19.40 -17.13
N GLN A 73 -7.33 -18.82 -16.21
CA GLN A 73 -7.17 -17.37 -16.05
C GLN A 73 -5.72 -17.04 -16.38
N VAL A 74 -5.50 -16.10 -17.29
CA VAL A 74 -4.17 -15.80 -17.84
C VAL A 74 -3.86 -14.32 -17.67
N LEU A 75 -2.73 -14.01 -17.04
CA LEU A 75 -2.26 -12.64 -16.82
C LEU A 75 -0.74 -12.60 -16.73
N GLY A 76 -0.08 -11.71 -17.48
CA GLY A 76 1.36 -11.45 -17.32
C GLY A 76 2.28 -12.65 -17.53
N GLY A 77 1.89 -13.63 -18.34
CA GLY A 77 2.64 -14.87 -18.55
C GLY A 77 2.43 -15.93 -17.47
N TYR A 78 1.52 -15.70 -16.53
CA TYR A 78 1.08 -16.69 -15.54
C TYR A 78 -0.33 -17.18 -15.86
N THR A 79 -0.58 -18.46 -15.58
CA THR A 79 -1.89 -19.09 -15.74
C THR A 79 -2.32 -19.79 -14.46
N LEU A 80 -3.53 -19.49 -14.01
CA LEU A 80 -4.26 -20.32 -13.05
C LEU A 80 -5.16 -21.27 -13.82
N LYS A 81 -4.90 -22.58 -13.70
CA LYS A 81 -5.80 -23.64 -14.16
C LYS A 81 -6.62 -24.12 -12.96
N LYS A 82 -7.94 -24.09 -13.07
CA LYS A 82 -8.83 -24.56 -12.00
C LYS A 82 -9.85 -25.58 -12.53
N PRO A 83 -9.83 -26.84 -12.05
CA PRO A 83 -10.87 -27.82 -12.33
C PRO A 83 -12.27 -27.33 -11.95
N PHE A 84 -13.28 -27.70 -12.73
CA PHE A 84 -14.68 -27.32 -12.46
C PHE A 84 -15.16 -27.81 -11.10
N ALA A 85 -14.65 -28.95 -10.65
CA ALA A 85 -14.98 -29.55 -9.36
C ALA A 85 -14.50 -28.74 -8.14
N GLU A 86 -13.54 -27.82 -8.33
CA GLU A 86 -13.04 -26.95 -7.25
C GLU A 86 -13.89 -25.68 -7.07
N TYR A 87 -14.82 -25.40 -7.99
CA TYR A 87 -15.80 -24.33 -7.80
C TYR A 87 -16.96 -24.80 -6.93
N VAL A 88 -17.70 -23.84 -6.37
CA VAL A 88 -18.87 -24.13 -5.54
C VAL A 88 -19.86 -24.98 -6.33
N LYS A 89 -20.21 -26.14 -5.75
CA LYS A 89 -21.18 -27.07 -6.33
C LYS A 89 -22.56 -26.42 -6.37
N PRO A 90 -23.21 -26.32 -7.54
CA PRO A 90 -24.56 -25.76 -7.64
C PRO A 90 -25.60 -26.67 -6.99
N GLU A 91 -26.54 -26.09 -6.26
CA GLU A 91 -27.77 -26.74 -5.85
C GLU A 91 -28.79 -26.59 -6.99
N LEU A 92 -29.27 -27.70 -7.54
CA LEU A 92 -30.28 -27.70 -8.57
C LEU A 92 -31.63 -27.36 -7.96
N LEU A 93 -32.38 -26.47 -8.61
CA LEU A 93 -33.68 -26.02 -8.14
C LEU A 93 -34.78 -26.57 -9.08
N PRO A 94 -35.97 -26.83 -8.55
CA PRO A 94 -37.11 -27.19 -9.40
C PRO A 94 -37.53 -26.00 -10.27
N GLY A 95 -38.21 -26.33 -11.38
CA GLY A 95 -38.75 -25.34 -12.32
C GLY A 95 -37.87 -25.11 -13.55
N THR A 96 -38.52 -24.60 -14.58
CA THR A 96 -37.91 -24.21 -15.85
C THR A 96 -38.36 -22.82 -16.22
N ASP A 97 -37.47 -22.07 -16.86
CA ASP A 97 -37.76 -20.77 -17.46
C ASP A 97 -37.38 -20.81 -18.94
N THR A 98 -37.75 -19.80 -19.71
CA THR A 98 -37.39 -19.69 -21.13
C THR A 98 -36.63 -18.40 -21.37
N ILE A 99 -35.37 -18.51 -21.83
CA ILE A 99 -34.52 -17.35 -22.13
C ILE A 99 -34.17 -17.42 -23.62
N LEU A 100 -34.47 -16.35 -24.38
CA LEU A 100 -34.31 -16.32 -25.84
C LEU A 100 -35.03 -17.49 -26.55
N GLY A 101 -36.18 -17.91 -26.03
CA GLY A 101 -36.93 -19.06 -26.56
C GLY A 101 -36.32 -20.43 -26.20
N ILE A 102 -35.27 -20.49 -25.37
CA ILE A 102 -34.58 -21.72 -24.98
C ILE A 102 -34.99 -22.13 -23.56
N PRO A 103 -35.49 -23.36 -23.37
CA PRO A 103 -35.77 -23.91 -22.04
C PRO A 103 -34.50 -23.96 -21.18
N CYS A 104 -34.60 -23.40 -19.97
CA CYS A 104 -33.54 -23.31 -19.00
C CYS A 104 -33.97 -23.94 -17.67
N LYS A 105 -33.12 -24.80 -17.12
CA LYS A 105 -33.19 -25.26 -15.73
C LYS A 105 -32.65 -24.19 -14.80
N LYS A 106 -33.04 -24.26 -13.53
CA LYS A 106 -32.58 -23.35 -12.48
C LYS A 106 -31.63 -24.05 -11.51
N ALA A 107 -30.61 -23.33 -11.08
CA ALA A 107 -29.73 -23.72 -9.98
C ALA A 107 -29.42 -22.49 -9.11
N LYS A 108 -28.84 -22.71 -7.95
CA LYS A 108 -28.23 -21.65 -7.14
C LYS A 108 -26.82 -22.06 -6.68
N VAL A 109 -25.95 -21.08 -6.56
CA VAL A 109 -24.66 -21.21 -5.88
C VAL A 109 -24.57 -20.19 -4.75
N PHE A 110 -23.89 -20.55 -3.67
CA PHE A 110 -23.64 -19.66 -2.55
C PHE A 110 -22.15 -19.37 -2.45
N ILE A 111 -21.73 -18.14 -2.78
CA ILE A 111 -20.32 -17.73 -2.84
C ILE A 111 -20.11 -16.53 -1.91
N ARG A 112 -19.39 -16.75 -0.80
CA ARG A 112 -19.04 -15.70 0.18
C ARG A 112 -20.26 -14.85 0.57
N SER A 113 -21.31 -15.51 1.08
CA SER A 113 -22.59 -14.90 1.48
C SER A 113 -23.47 -14.37 0.36
N ASN A 114 -23.04 -14.49 -0.91
CA ASN A 114 -23.87 -14.12 -2.05
C ASN A 114 -24.64 -15.32 -2.56
N THR A 115 -25.96 -15.18 -2.66
CA THR A 115 -26.79 -16.13 -3.40
C THR A 115 -26.77 -15.73 -4.86
N ILE A 116 -26.38 -16.64 -5.74
CA ILE A 116 -26.41 -16.43 -7.18
C ILE A 116 -27.33 -17.49 -7.77
N GLU A 117 -28.47 -17.04 -8.29
CA GLU A 117 -29.37 -17.88 -9.06
C GLU A 117 -28.85 -17.98 -10.50
N VAL A 118 -28.93 -19.17 -11.08
CA VAL A 118 -28.34 -19.51 -12.38
C VAL A 118 -29.40 -20.20 -13.22
N TRP A 119 -29.63 -19.68 -14.43
CA TRP A 119 -30.47 -20.32 -15.44
C TRP A 119 -29.58 -20.83 -16.55
N TYR A 120 -29.70 -22.12 -16.86
CA TYR A 120 -28.81 -22.81 -17.78
C TYR A 120 -29.55 -23.87 -18.60
N THR A 121 -29.01 -24.20 -19.77
CA THR A 121 -29.54 -25.25 -20.65
C THR A 121 -28.50 -26.32 -20.95
N ASN A 122 -28.96 -27.57 -21.09
CA ASN A 122 -28.18 -28.70 -21.57
C ASN A 122 -28.58 -29.15 -22.98
N ASP A 123 -29.58 -28.50 -23.57
CA ASP A 123 -30.22 -28.97 -24.81
C ASP A 123 -29.42 -28.55 -26.06
N LEU A 124 -28.46 -27.63 -25.88
CA LEU A 124 -27.56 -27.15 -26.91
C LEU A 124 -26.19 -27.87 -26.85
N LYS A 125 -25.52 -28.00 -28.00
CA LYS A 125 -24.15 -28.53 -28.07
C LYS A 125 -23.08 -27.55 -27.58
N ILE A 126 -23.37 -26.25 -27.62
CA ILE A 126 -22.53 -25.20 -27.04
C ILE A 126 -22.68 -25.14 -25.52
N LYS A 127 -21.57 -24.88 -24.81
CA LYS A 127 -21.52 -24.78 -23.34
C LYS A 127 -20.65 -23.59 -22.94
N GLY A 128 -20.91 -23.03 -21.77
CA GLY A 128 -20.14 -21.92 -21.22
C GLY A 128 -20.93 -21.08 -20.23
N THR A 129 -20.29 -20.06 -19.68
CA THR A 129 -20.89 -19.18 -18.67
C THR A 129 -20.39 -17.75 -18.83
N PRO A 130 -21.22 -16.72 -18.57
CA PRO A 130 -20.77 -15.32 -18.57
C PRO A 130 -19.85 -14.99 -17.39
N ASN A 131 -19.60 -15.94 -16.49
CA ASN A 131 -18.61 -15.82 -15.43
C ASN A 131 -18.00 -17.18 -15.13
N ILE A 132 -16.72 -17.36 -15.45
CA ILE A 132 -16.03 -18.65 -15.37
C ILE A 132 -15.98 -19.25 -13.95
N THR A 133 -16.23 -18.44 -12.91
CA THR A 133 -16.25 -18.89 -11.51
C THR A 133 -17.63 -19.36 -11.05
N ILE A 134 -18.68 -19.12 -11.86
CA ILE A 134 -20.07 -19.41 -11.53
C ILE A 134 -20.52 -20.60 -12.39
N ALA A 135 -20.55 -21.77 -11.74
CA ALA A 135 -21.13 -22.99 -12.28
C ALA A 135 -20.69 -23.38 -13.71
N PRO A 136 -19.38 -23.33 -14.05
CA PRO A 136 -18.90 -23.50 -15.43
C PRO A 136 -19.20 -24.87 -16.05
N GLY A 137 -19.56 -25.87 -15.23
CA GLY A 137 -19.90 -27.22 -15.67
C GLY A 137 -21.39 -27.50 -15.93
N LEU A 138 -22.30 -26.56 -15.66
CA LEU A 138 -23.74 -26.85 -15.72
C LEU A 138 -24.31 -27.00 -17.13
N GLY A 139 -23.72 -26.36 -18.14
CA GLY A 139 -24.27 -26.30 -19.50
C GLY A 139 -23.92 -24.96 -20.16
N LEU A 140 -24.84 -24.42 -20.96
CA LEU A 140 -24.79 -23.00 -21.34
C LEU A 140 -25.61 -22.19 -20.33
N VAL A 141 -24.95 -21.34 -19.55
CA VAL A 141 -25.61 -20.42 -18.61
C VAL A 141 -26.11 -19.21 -19.39
N LEU A 142 -27.43 -18.98 -19.41
CA LEU A 142 -28.04 -17.86 -20.14
C LEU A 142 -28.41 -16.70 -19.24
N LYS A 143 -28.51 -16.90 -17.93
CA LYS A 143 -28.78 -15.82 -16.98
C LYS A 143 -28.22 -16.14 -15.61
N THR A 144 -27.73 -15.12 -14.92
CA THR A 144 -27.42 -15.16 -13.50
C THR A 144 -28.05 -13.96 -12.81
N ILE A 145 -28.52 -14.16 -11.58
CA ILE A 145 -28.94 -13.07 -10.70
C ILE A 145 -28.19 -13.22 -9.38
N ARG A 146 -27.35 -12.24 -9.05
CA ARG A 146 -26.67 -12.14 -7.76
C ARG A 146 -27.53 -11.31 -6.80
N ASN A 147 -27.85 -11.89 -5.65
CA ASN A 147 -28.62 -11.28 -4.55
C ASN A 147 -29.93 -10.61 -4.98
N GLY A 148 -30.61 -11.18 -5.99
CA GLY A 148 -31.90 -10.69 -6.47
C GLY A 148 -31.87 -9.39 -7.30
N ASN A 149 -30.71 -8.74 -7.47
CA ASN A 149 -30.68 -7.40 -8.07
C ASN A 149 -29.63 -7.16 -9.15
N ALA A 150 -28.48 -7.84 -9.11
CA ALA A 150 -27.45 -7.74 -10.13
C ALA A 150 -27.57 -8.90 -11.11
N GLU A 151 -28.10 -8.62 -12.29
CA GLU A 151 -28.42 -9.61 -13.32
C GLU A 151 -27.44 -9.52 -14.49
N THR A 152 -26.96 -10.67 -14.94
CA THR A 152 -26.30 -10.86 -16.24
C THR A 152 -27.16 -11.79 -17.06
N PHE A 153 -27.52 -11.41 -18.29
CA PHE A 153 -28.48 -12.17 -19.09
C PHE A 153 -28.08 -12.18 -20.58
N ALA A 154 -28.32 -13.30 -21.26
CA ALA A 154 -28.06 -13.43 -22.69
C ALA A 154 -29.06 -12.56 -23.47
N LYS A 155 -28.52 -11.61 -24.25
CA LYS A 155 -29.30 -10.76 -25.17
C LYS A 155 -29.48 -11.43 -26.52
N ASN A 156 -28.46 -12.16 -26.98
CA ASN A 156 -28.48 -12.83 -28.27
C ASN A 156 -27.50 -14.01 -28.32
N ILE A 157 -27.80 -15.00 -29.16
CA ILE A 157 -26.89 -16.09 -29.53
C ILE A 157 -26.75 -16.07 -31.07
N THR A 158 -25.56 -15.75 -31.56
CA THR A 158 -25.24 -15.78 -32.99
C THR A 158 -24.49 -17.06 -33.32
N TYR A 159 -25.17 -17.92 -34.08
CA TYR A 159 -24.70 -19.21 -34.55
C TYR A 159 -23.84 -19.03 -35.82
N ARG A 160 -22.51 -19.07 -35.66
CA ARG A 160 -21.54 -18.93 -36.75
C ARG A 160 -20.16 -19.47 -36.34
N PRO A 161 -19.27 -19.74 -37.31
CA PRO A 161 -17.87 -20.00 -37.01
C PRO A 161 -17.23 -18.86 -36.20
N VAL A 162 -16.47 -19.22 -35.18
CA VAL A 162 -15.67 -18.31 -34.34
C VAL A 162 -14.25 -18.28 -34.89
N THR A 163 -13.74 -17.07 -35.17
CA THR A 163 -12.40 -16.90 -35.73
C THR A 163 -11.31 -17.18 -34.69
N LYS A 164 -10.07 -17.36 -35.15
CA LYS A 164 -8.94 -17.57 -34.23
C LYS A 164 -8.68 -16.33 -33.38
N GLU A 165 -8.90 -15.15 -33.95
CA GLU A 165 -8.71 -13.85 -33.33
C GLU A 165 -9.75 -13.61 -32.23
N GLU A 166 -11.00 -13.99 -32.48
CA GLU A 166 -12.09 -13.89 -31.49
C GLU A 166 -11.89 -14.84 -30.31
N LEU A 167 -11.55 -16.10 -30.61
CA LEU A 167 -11.27 -17.10 -29.58
C LEU A 167 -9.97 -16.78 -28.82
N SER A 168 -9.01 -16.15 -29.49
CA SER A 168 -7.71 -15.72 -28.94
C SER A 168 -7.10 -16.80 -28.04
N TRP A 169 -7.17 -18.05 -28.49
CA TRP A 169 -6.73 -19.19 -27.70
C TRP A 169 -5.21 -19.14 -27.55
N PRO A 170 -4.64 -19.14 -26.33
CA PRO A 170 -3.21 -18.95 -26.14
C PRO A 170 -2.40 -20.07 -26.80
N ALA A 171 -1.39 -19.70 -27.60
CA ALA A 171 -0.41 -20.66 -28.12
C ALA A 171 0.51 -21.21 -27.00
N SER A 172 0.68 -20.43 -25.93
CA SER A 172 1.39 -20.81 -24.72
C SER A 172 0.59 -20.35 -23.49
N TRP A 173 0.56 -21.20 -22.47
CA TRP A 173 -0.08 -20.90 -21.18
C TRP A 173 0.91 -20.27 -20.18
N GLY A 174 2.16 -20.01 -20.57
CA GLY A 174 3.16 -19.50 -19.65
C GLY A 174 3.36 -20.40 -18.42
N THR A 175 3.56 -19.80 -17.25
CA THR A 175 3.82 -20.54 -16.00
C THR A 175 2.51 -20.85 -15.29
N LEU A 176 2.22 -22.14 -15.07
CA LEU A 176 1.12 -22.56 -14.21
C LEU A 176 1.46 -22.29 -12.75
N VAL A 177 0.54 -21.63 -12.03
CA VAL A 177 0.72 -21.26 -10.62
C VAL A 177 -0.52 -21.58 -9.80
N ASP A 178 -0.36 -21.71 -8.48
CA ASP A 178 -1.47 -21.86 -7.55
C ASP A 178 -2.35 -20.60 -7.45
N GLU A 179 -3.56 -20.75 -6.90
CA GLU A 179 -4.53 -19.66 -6.78
C GLU A 179 -4.00 -18.47 -5.96
N PRO A 180 -3.40 -18.65 -4.76
CA PRO A 180 -2.80 -17.53 -4.02
C PRO A 180 -1.75 -16.74 -4.81
N THR A 181 -0.85 -17.44 -5.50
CA THR A 181 0.20 -16.83 -6.34
C THR A 181 -0.42 -16.06 -7.50
N TYR A 182 -1.42 -16.64 -8.17
CA TYR A 182 -2.13 -15.96 -9.24
C TYR A 182 -2.86 -14.70 -8.77
N GLN A 183 -3.56 -14.77 -7.63
CA GLN A 183 -4.24 -13.61 -7.04
C GLN A 183 -3.26 -12.49 -6.70
N ARG A 184 -2.05 -12.83 -6.25
CA ARG A 184 -0.98 -11.84 -6.06
C ARG A 184 -0.60 -11.16 -7.38
N GLN A 185 -0.42 -11.91 -8.48
CA GLN A 185 -0.14 -11.32 -9.80
C GLN A 185 -1.27 -10.38 -10.24
N VAL A 186 -2.54 -10.75 -10.02
CA VAL A 186 -3.71 -9.91 -10.33
C VAL A 186 -3.75 -8.61 -9.52
N ILE A 187 -3.30 -8.64 -8.26
CA ILE A 187 -3.22 -7.45 -7.42
C ILE A 187 -2.04 -6.56 -7.85
N GLU A 188 -0.86 -7.16 -8.01
CA GLU A 188 0.37 -6.44 -8.35
C GLU A 188 0.35 -5.86 -9.77
N SER A 189 -0.45 -6.41 -10.69
CA SER A 189 -0.62 -5.84 -12.03
C SER A 189 -1.36 -4.49 -12.03
N ARG A 190 -1.98 -4.08 -10.92
CA ARG A 190 -2.82 -2.87 -10.83
C ARG A 190 -2.04 -1.62 -10.45
N TYR A 191 -0.77 -1.75 -10.06
CA TYR A 191 0.09 -0.65 -9.64
C TYR A 191 1.54 -0.94 -9.99
N THR A 192 2.40 0.09 -9.99
CA THR A 192 3.83 -0.10 -10.22
C THR A 192 4.55 -0.12 -8.88
N THR A 193 5.50 -1.04 -8.71
CA THR A 193 6.37 -1.12 -7.53
C THR A 193 7.80 -0.81 -7.94
N LEU A 194 8.44 0.13 -7.23
CA LEU A 194 9.85 0.44 -7.37
C LEU A 194 10.57 0.01 -6.08
N GLY A 195 11.46 -0.96 -6.18
CA GLY A 195 12.31 -1.37 -5.07
C GLY A 195 13.44 -0.37 -4.83
N ILE A 196 13.55 0.14 -3.60
CA ILE A 196 14.62 1.05 -3.19
C ILE A 196 15.73 0.26 -2.48
N PHE A 197 15.37 -0.52 -1.45
CA PHE A 197 16.30 -1.38 -0.71
C PHE A 197 15.72 -2.80 -0.61
N ASP A 198 16.56 -3.84 -0.66
CA ASP A 198 16.16 -5.23 -0.42
C ASP A 198 17.03 -5.86 0.66
N ARG A 199 16.45 -6.07 1.86
CA ARG A 199 17.07 -6.75 3.00
C ARG A 199 18.47 -6.21 3.31
N GLU A 200 18.62 -4.89 3.20
CA GLU A 200 19.84 -4.19 3.53
C GLU A 200 20.07 -4.22 5.03
N GLN A 201 21.32 -4.41 5.45
CA GLN A 201 21.66 -4.39 6.86
C GLN A 201 21.90 -2.95 7.33
N ILE A 202 21.31 -2.61 8.48
CA ILE A 202 21.48 -1.33 9.18
C ILE A 202 21.97 -1.66 10.58
N ALA A 203 23.26 -1.44 10.85
CA ALA A 203 23.93 -1.94 12.05
C ALA A 203 25.14 -1.07 12.40
N PHE A 204 25.40 -0.87 13.68
CA PHE A 204 26.57 -0.13 14.13
C PHE A 204 27.85 -0.96 14.00
N GLY A 205 28.88 -0.34 13.44
CA GLY A 205 30.14 -1.01 13.09
C GLY A 205 30.11 -1.70 11.72
N ASN A 206 28.97 -1.73 11.02
CA ASN A 206 28.85 -2.23 9.65
C ASN A 206 28.99 -1.08 8.63
N ASN A 207 30.19 -0.50 8.56
CA ASN A 207 30.47 0.66 7.73
C ASN A 207 31.64 0.40 6.75
N PRO A 208 31.47 -0.49 5.75
CA PRO A 208 32.44 -0.65 4.68
C PRO A 208 32.69 0.69 3.97
N ALA A 209 33.84 0.80 3.30
CA ALA A 209 34.15 1.96 2.48
C ALA A 209 33.02 2.18 1.46
N ASN A 210 32.49 3.40 1.43
CA ASN A 210 31.46 3.77 0.47
C ASN A 210 32.00 3.69 -0.96
N PRO A 211 31.13 3.36 -1.93
CA PRO A 211 31.48 3.43 -3.34
C PRO A 211 31.79 4.88 -3.76
N ALA A 212 32.22 5.06 -5.01
CA ALA A 212 32.43 6.40 -5.56
C ALA A 212 31.18 7.29 -5.36
N PRO A 213 31.33 8.60 -5.11
CA PRO A 213 30.19 9.48 -4.87
C PRO A 213 29.18 9.51 -6.02
N ASN A 214 27.92 9.86 -5.72
CA ASN A 214 26.86 10.13 -6.70
C ASN A 214 26.47 8.99 -7.66
N GLN A 215 26.75 7.72 -7.32
CA GLN A 215 26.33 6.58 -8.12
C GLN A 215 24.85 6.26 -7.92
N LEU A 216 24.15 6.07 -9.05
CA LEU A 216 22.75 5.65 -9.06
C LEU A 216 22.61 4.19 -8.62
N ASN A 217 21.57 3.93 -7.83
CA ASN A 217 21.14 2.63 -7.35
C ASN A 217 22.14 1.86 -6.48
N THR A 218 23.24 2.50 -6.07
CA THR A 218 24.22 1.95 -5.13
C THR A 218 23.90 2.35 -3.70
N VAL A 219 24.13 1.44 -2.75
CA VAL A 219 23.91 1.67 -1.32
C VAL A 219 25.16 2.27 -0.68
N TYR A 220 24.96 3.37 0.01
CA TYR A 220 25.94 4.05 0.86
C TYR A 220 25.57 3.82 2.33
N ARG A 221 26.58 3.84 3.20
CA ARG A 221 26.47 3.66 4.65
C ARG A 221 27.15 4.81 5.36
N PHE A 222 26.46 5.36 6.34
CA PHE A 222 26.92 6.51 7.11
C PHE A 222 26.56 6.32 8.58
N SER A 223 27.04 7.23 9.43
CA SER A 223 26.76 7.20 10.87
C SER A 223 27.11 5.85 11.51
N GLY A 224 28.29 5.32 11.22
CA GLY A 224 28.73 4.01 11.71
C GLY A 224 27.95 2.82 11.14
N GLY A 225 27.12 3.01 10.12
CA GLY A 225 26.28 1.97 9.49
C GLY A 225 24.80 2.02 9.88
N THR A 226 24.39 2.98 10.72
CA THR A 226 22.99 3.16 11.15
C THR A 226 22.14 3.97 10.17
N VAL A 227 22.78 4.61 9.18
CA VAL A 227 22.13 5.25 8.04
C VAL A 227 22.54 4.52 6.76
N ILE A 228 21.55 4.08 6.00
CA ILE A 228 21.75 3.64 4.61
C ILE A 228 21.13 4.66 3.66
N LEU A 229 21.79 4.93 2.55
CA LEU A 229 21.38 5.94 1.59
C LEU A 229 21.55 5.40 0.17
N LYS A 230 20.66 5.76 -0.75
CA LYS A 230 20.73 5.39 -2.17
C LYS A 230 20.22 6.54 -3.03
N LYS A 231 20.98 6.90 -4.05
CA LYS A 231 20.50 7.80 -5.11
C LYS A 231 19.66 6.99 -6.08
N VAL A 232 18.41 7.37 -6.28
CA VAL A 232 17.46 6.64 -7.14
C VAL A 232 16.83 7.59 -8.15
N SER A 233 16.40 7.04 -9.29
CA SER A 233 15.59 7.77 -10.26
C SER A 233 14.12 7.42 -10.06
N LEU A 234 13.32 8.39 -9.62
CA LEU A 234 11.89 8.24 -9.38
C LEU A 234 11.08 8.72 -10.60
N PRO A 235 10.00 8.02 -10.98
CA PRO A 235 9.15 8.41 -12.09
C PRO A 235 8.48 9.77 -11.83
N ALA A 236 8.16 10.48 -12.92
CA ALA A 236 7.33 11.68 -12.84
C ALA A 236 5.92 11.34 -12.31
N ALA A 237 5.36 12.27 -11.54
CA ALA A 237 4.03 12.18 -10.97
C ALA A 237 2.97 12.21 -12.08
N LYS A 238 2.00 11.29 -12.01
CA LYS A 238 0.84 11.27 -12.90
C LYS A 238 -0.39 11.88 -12.20
N PRO A 239 -1.31 12.52 -12.94
CA PRO A 239 -2.61 12.95 -12.40
C PRO A 239 -3.32 11.85 -11.61
N GLY A 240 -3.85 12.19 -10.43
CA GLY A 240 -4.56 11.29 -9.52
C GLY A 240 -3.72 10.16 -8.91
N GLN A 241 -2.42 10.06 -9.23
CA GLN A 241 -1.57 8.97 -8.78
C GLN A 241 -1.32 9.07 -7.27
N ARG A 242 -1.39 7.92 -6.60
CA ARG A 242 -1.05 7.81 -5.18
C ARG A 242 0.27 7.10 -5.01
N LEU A 243 1.08 7.59 -4.07
CA LEU A 243 2.37 7.04 -3.73
C LEU A 243 2.35 6.54 -2.29
N PHE A 244 2.70 5.26 -2.11
CA PHE A 244 2.91 4.66 -0.80
C PHE A 244 4.37 4.26 -0.62
N ALA A 245 4.95 4.55 0.54
CA ALA A 245 6.16 3.90 0.99
C ALA A 245 5.80 2.67 1.81
N GLU A 246 6.41 1.53 1.49
CA GLU A 246 6.27 0.28 2.24
C GLU A 246 7.65 -0.19 2.69
N LEU A 247 7.86 -0.24 4.01
CA LEU A 247 9.07 -0.70 4.66
C LEU A 247 8.78 -2.02 5.37
N VAL A 248 9.61 -3.03 5.11
CA VAL A 248 9.64 -4.28 5.88
C VAL A 248 10.92 -4.31 6.69
N GLN A 249 10.81 -4.52 7.99
CA GLN A 249 11.95 -4.56 8.91
C GLN A 249 11.90 -5.78 9.82
N TYR A 250 13.04 -6.39 10.09
CA TYR A 250 13.20 -7.38 11.15
C TYR A 250 14.55 -7.25 11.85
N SER A 251 14.64 -7.72 13.09
CA SER A 251 15.90 -7.73 13.83
C SER A 251 16.85 -8.74 13.20
N ASN A 252 18.13 -8.39 13.16
CA ASN A 252 19.23 -9.27 12.79
C ASN A 252 20.26 -9.37 13.92
N GLY A 253 19.86 -9.01 15.14
CA GLY A 253 20.69 -9.06 16.34
C GLY A 253 20.22 -8.08 17.42
N ASP A 254 19.68 -6.91 17.03
CA ASP A 254 19.26 -5.91 18.00
C ASP A 254 17.93 -6.29 18.69
N ALA A 255 17.93 -6.28 20.02
CA ALA A 255 16.79 -6.62 20.86
C ALA A 255 15.84 -5.44 21.11
N TYR A 256 16.30 -4.20 20.90
CA TYR A 256 15.61 -2.99 21.37
C TYR A 256 14.63 -2.41 20.35
N ASP A 257 13.73 -1.58 20.85
CA ASP A 257 12.80 -0.74 20.09
C ASP A 257 13.47 0.57 19.68
N ARG A 258 13.95 0.62 18.43
CA ARG A 258 14.75 1.72 17.90
C ARG A 258 13.91 2.73 17.16
N THR A 259 14.30 4.01 17.29
CA THR A 259 13.82 5.06 16.40
C THR A 259 14.29 4.79 14.97
N GLY A 260 13.36 4.86 14.03
CA GLY A 260 13.63 4.72 12.61
C GLY A 260 13.00 5.85 11.78
N SER A 261 13.68 6.21 10.69
CA SER A 261 13.18 7.23 9.76
C SER A 261 13.48 6.83 8.32
N VAL A 262 12.46 6.90 7.46
CA VAL A 262 12.63 6.90 6.00
C VAL A 262 12.59 8.36 5.55
N PHE A 263 13.64 8.82 4.87
CA PHE A 263 13.81 10.23 4.54
C PHE A 263 14.34 10.44 3.12
N MET A 264 14.11 11.64 2.58
CA MET A 264 14.73 12.16 1.38
C MET A 264 15.67 13.32 1.75
N ILE A 265 16.84 13.41 1.12
CA ILE A 265 17.75 14.55 1.31
C ILE A 265 17.51 15.60 0.21
N PRO A 266 17.00 16.79 0.55
CA PRO A 266 16.97 17.91 -0.38
C PRO A 266 18.39 18.32 -0.80
N THR A 267 18.60 18.48 -2.10
CA THR A 267 19.88 18.94 -2.68
C THR A 267 19.70 20.20 -3.54
N ASP A 268 18.59 20.90 -3.37
CA ASP A 268 18.26 22.13 -4.10
C ASP A 268 18.92 23.40 -3.54
N LYS A 269 19.73 23.25 -2.49
CA LYS A 269 20.46 24.33 -1.81
C LYS A 269 21.96 24.07 -1.79
N ALA A 270 22.75 25.10 -1.47
CA ALA A 270 24.22 25.03 -1.46
C ALA A 270 24.77 24.02 -0.45
N VAL A 271 24.09 23.84 0.69
CA VAL A 271 24.38 22.83 1.69
C VAL A 271 23.19 21.88 1.80
N SER A 272 23.49 20.60 1.90
CA SER A 272 22.51 19.52 2.07
C SER A 272 22.86 18.66 3.28
N PHE A 273 21.93 17.81 3.72
CA PHE A 273 22.26 16.83 4.76
C PHE A 273 23.30 15.80 4.30
N LEU A 274 23.48 15.62 2.99
CA LEU A 274 24.54 14.77 2.42
C LEU A 274 25.93 15.32 2.77
N ASP A 275 26.11 16.64 2.81
CA ASP A 275 27.36 17.24 3.25
C ASP A 275 27.70 16.87 4.70
N GLY A 276 26.68 16.82 5.57
CA GLY A 276 26.86 16.34 6.95
C GLY A 276 27.31 14.87 6.99
N LEU A 277 26.69 14.02 6.18
CA LEU A 277 27.03 12.60 6.10
C LEU A 277 28.44 12.35 5.54
N GLU A 278 28.86 13.12 4.53
CA GLU A 278 30.13 12.93 3.83
C GLU A 278 31.31 13.64 4.50
N LYS A 279 31.10 14.86 5.00
CA LYS A 279 32.15 15.75 5.52
C LYS A 279 32.13 15.88 7.05
N GLY A 280 31.13 15.27 7.69
CA GLY A 280 30.93 15.31 9.13
C GLY A 280 29.91 16.35 9.58
N VAL A 281 29.38 16.17 10.79
CA VAL A 281 28.24 16.92 11.32
C VAL A 281 28.47 18.45 11.37
N GLN A 282 29.73 18.89 11.43
CA GLN A 282 30.10 20.32 11.45
C GLN A 282 29.86 21.04 10.11
N ALA A 283 29.64 20.29 9.02
CA ALA A 283 29.26 20.86 7.73
C ALA A 283 27.79 21.36 7.71
N LEU A 284 26.98 20.95 8.68
CA LEU A 284 25.58 21.35 8.78
C LEU A 284 25.44 22.71 9.50
N PRO A 285 24.42 23.52 9.14
CA PRO A 285 24.16 24.77 9.84
C PRO A 285 23.82 24.53 11.31
N LEU A 286 24.26 25.45 12.17
CA LEU A 286 24.05 25.36 13.61
C LEU A 286 22.79 26.13 14.03
N TYR A 287 21.94 25.47 14.80
CA TYR A 287 20.88 26.08 15.58
C TYR A 287 21.38 26.28 17.02
N ASN A 288 21.41 27.53 17.48
CA ASN A 288 21.81 27.87 18.84
C ASN A 288 20.54 28.02 19.69
N ALA A 289 20.31 27.10 20.63
CA ALA A 289 19.16 27.19 21.52
C ALA A 289 19.51 27.99 22.79
N ARG A 290 18.49 28.52 23.48
CA ARG A 290 18.62 29.27 24.74
C ARG A 290 19.16 28.44 25.90
N ASN A 291 19.13 27.11 25.79
CA ASN A 291 19.78 26.22 26.75
C ASN A 291 21.33 26.19 26.62
N GLY A 292 21.91 26.95 25.68
CA GLY A 292 23.35 27.06 25.46
C GLY A 292 23.96 25.95 24.60
N LYS A 293 23.17 24.94 24.19
CA LYS A 293 23.61 23.88 23.28
C LYS A 293 23.47 24.29 21.81
N LYS A 294 24.19 23.58 20.95
CA LYS A 294 24.20 23.75 19.50
C LYS A 294 23.68 22.48 18.84
N TYR A 295 22.78 22.63 17.89
CA TYR A 295 22.13 21.53 17.17
C TYR A 295 22.41 21.65 15.68
N GLN A 296 22.74 20.54 15.04
CA GLN A 296 23.24 20.55 13.66
C GLN A 296 22.12 20.19 12.67
N GLY A 297 21.88 21.05 11.69
CA GLY A 297 20.97 20.79 10.57
C GLY A 297 19.48 20.67 10.94
N VAL A 298 19.06 21.23 12.08
CA VAL A 298 17.70 21.02 12.59
C VAL A 298 16.64 21.96 12.00
N THR A 299 17.03 23.10 11.43
CA THR A 299 16.12 24.10 10.83
C THR A 299 16.57 24.48 9.43
N ALA A 300 15.61 24.81 8.56
CA ALA A 300 15.90 25.39 7.26
C ALA A 300 16.60 26.76 7.39
N THR A 301 17.44 27.07 6.40
CA THR A 301 18.07 28.38 6.21
C THR A 301 18.00 28.75 4.73
N ASP A 302 18.50 29.93 4.35
CA ASP A 302 18.56 30.31 2.93
C ASP A 302 19.39 29.33 2.09
N GLN A 303 20.37 28.66 2.72
CA GLN A 303 21.37 27.79 2.10
C GLN A 303 21.20 26.30 2.43
N TYR A 304 20.19 25.93 3.22
CA TYR A 304 20.01 24.56 3.69
C TYR A 304 18.55 24.20 3.90
N LEU A 305 18.18 22.98 3.54
CA LEU A 305 16.91 22.36 3.91
C LEU A 305 17.16 21.08 4.73
N PRO A 306 16.46 20.88 5.85
CA PRO A 306 16.57 19.65 6.63
C PRO A 306 16.01 18.45 5.86
N PRO A 307 16.40 17.21 6.23
CA PRO A 307 15.86 15.99 5.62
C PRO A 307 14.34 15.97 5.63
N LEU A 308 13.75 15.67 4.46
CA LEU A 308 12.31 15.48 4.31
C LEU A 308 11.94 14.09 4.82
N GLU A 309 11.30 14.04 5.98
CA GLU A 309 10.87 12.78 6.59
C GLU A 309 9.60 12.24 5.95
N LEU A 310 9.74 11.09 5.27
CA LEU A 310 8.66 10.43 4.56
C LEU A 310 7.79 9.63 5.53
N MET A 311 8.45 8.85 6.39
CA MET A 311 7.81 7.96 7.36
C MET A 311 8.70 7.80 8.59
N ARG A 312 8.15 8.10 9.77
CA ARG A 312 8.77 7.75 11.06
C ARG A 312 8.23 6.42 11.54
N PHE A 313 9.11 5.55 12.00
CA PHE A 313 8.73 4.23 12.52
C PHE A 313 9.57 3.83 13.72
N PHE A 314 9.10 2.82 14.45
CA PHE A 314 9.79 2.27 15.59
C PHE A 314 9.93 0.77 15.40
N THR A 315 11.15 0.26 15.47
CA THR A 315 11.34 -1.18 15.39
C THR A 315 10.66 -1.83 16.60
N PRO A 316 10.06 -3.01 16.43
CA PRO A 316 9.67 -3.78 17.60
C PRO A 316 10.91 -4.37 18.29
N PHE A 317 10.72 -4.86 19.52
CA PHE A 317 11.75 -5.55 20.27
C PHE A 317 12.11 -6.90 19.65
N GLY A 318 13.17 -6.96 18.84
CA GLY A 318 13.83 -8.21 18.46
C GLY A 318 13.06 -9.16 17.52
N VAL A 319 12.03 -8.67 16.80
CA VAL A 319 11.22 -9.49 15.88
C VAL A 319 12.08 -10.34 14.94
N ARG A 320 11.69 -11.59 14.71
CA ARG A 320 12.43 -12.63 13.98
C ARG A 320 13.62 -13.22 14.72
N HIS A 321 14.63 -12.42 15.01
CA HIS A 321 15.89 -12.92 15.58
C HIS A 321 15.68 -13.58 16.95
N PHE A 322 14.77 -13.03 17.77
CA PHE A 322 14.49 -13.52 19.12
C PHE A 322 13.23 -14.41 19.20
N ASN A 323 12.50 -14.64 18.11
CA ASN A 323 11.26 -15.43 18.11
C ASN A 323 11.46 -16.83 18.71
N ALA A 324 12.55 -17.53 18.34
CA ALA A 324 12.84 -18.87 18.82
C ALA A 324 13.29 -18.92 20.29
N GLN A 325 13.76 -17.80 20.84
CA GLN A 325 14.19 -17.67 22.24
C GLN A 325 13.00 -17.35 23.15
N ALA A 326 12.03 -16.56 22.68
CA ALA A 326 10.83 -16.18 23.42
C ALA A 326 9.74 -17.26 23.33
N LYS A 327 9.87 -18.39 24.03
CA LYS A 327 8.88 -19.48 23.96
C LYS A 327 7.71 -19.26 24.93
N ILE A 328 6.58 -18.76 24.43
CA ILE A 328 5.36 -18.53 25.20
C ILE A 328 4.19 -19.27 24.53
N LYS A 329 3.44 -20.08 25.30
CA LYS A 329 2.31 -20.85 24.76
C LYS A 329 1.21 -19.90 24.26
N GLY A 330 0.77 -20.08 23.02
CA GLY A 330 -0.27 -19.25 22.39
C GLY A 330 0.22 -17.94 21.78
N TYR A 331 1.53 -17.69 21.78
CA TYR A 331 2.13 -16.51 21.15
C TYR A 331 2.79 -16.95 19.84
N ASP A 332 2.17 -16.57 18.73
CA ASP A 332 2.72 -16.75 17.39
C ASP A 332 3.41 -15.44 16.97
N TRP A 333 4.70 -15.32 17.29
CA TRP A 333 5.48 -14.13 16.96
C TRP A 333 5.54 -13.90 15.45
N ALA A 334 5.35 -12.66 15.03
CA ALA A 334 5.53 -12.27 13.64
C ALA A 334 6.99 -12.38 13.19
N ASP A 335 7.22 -12.62 11.89
CA ASP A 335 8.56 -12.72 11.30
C ASP A 335 9.16 -11.36 10.91
N SER A 336 8.35 -10.31 10.83
CA SER A 336 8.79 -8.95 10.49
C SER A 336 7.71 -7.93 10.86
N ALA A 337 8.13 -6.68 11.03
CA ALA A 337 7.24 -5.53 11.05
C ALA A 337 7.10 -4.94 9.63
N VAL A 338 5.88 -4.60 9.25
CA VAL A 338 5.54 -3.98 7.96
C VAL A 338 4.92 -2.62 8.22
N PHE A 339 5.57 -1.58 7.70
CA PHE A 339 5.11 -0.19 7.80
C PHE A 339 4.73 0.28 6.42
N LYS A 340 3.49 0.74 6.23
CA LYS A 340 3.01 1.22 4.94
C LYS A 340 2.27 2.53 5.12
N GLN A 341 2.73 3.58 4.45
CA GLN A 341 2.18 4.92 4.59
C GLN A 341 1.90 5.55 3.23
N ASP A 342 0.74 6.20 3.11
CA ASP A 342 0.45 7.12 2.00
C ASP A 342 1.32 8.37 2.15
N ILE A 343 2.19 8.60 1.16
CA ILE A 343 3.08 9.76 1.07
C ILE A 343 2.79 10.59 -0.17
N THR A 344 1.57 10.50 -0.72
CA THR A 344 1.15 11.22 -1.92
C THR A 344 1.31 12.74 -1.75
N ALA A 345 1.08 13.27 -0.55
CA ALA A 345 1.30 14.69 -0.24
C ALA A 345 2.75 15.16 -0.43
N LEU A 346 3.72 14.23 -0.49
CA LEU A 346 5.16 14.50 -0.68
C LEU A 346 5.63 14.20 -2.10
N LEU A 347 4.78 13.59 -2.94
CA LEU A 347 5.09 13.17 -4.31
C LEU A 347 5.77 14.26 -5.17
N PRO A 348 5.39 15.55 -5.09
CA PRO A 348 6.05 16.62 -5.85
C PRO A 348 7.57 16.71 -5.60
N ARG A 349 8.06 16.33 -4.42
CA ARG A 349 9.50 16.29 -4.08
C ARG A 349 10.15 14.91 -4.31
N LEU A 350 9.39 13.93 -4.82
CA LEU A 350 9.80 12.53 -4.99
C LEU A 350 9.75 12.12 -6.48
N GLN A 351 10.44 12.90 -7.32
CA GLN A 351 10.53 12.71 -8.77
C GLN A 351 11.96 12.97 -9.23
N GLY A 352 12.38 12.32 -10.32
CA GLY A 352 13.74 12.47 -10.85
C GLY A 352 14.78 11.83 -9.93
N GLU A 353 16.02 12.30 -10.04
CA GLU A 353 17.11 11.79 -9.21
C GLU A 353 17.06 12.36 -7.80
N VAL A 354 16.83 11.51 -6.80
CA VAL A 354 16.78 11.90 -5.39
C VAL A 354 17.55 10.92 -4.51
N TRP A 355 17.99 11.41 -3.36
CA TRP A 355 18.62 10.58 -2.32
C TRP A 355 17.56 10.11 -1.32
N ILE A 356 17.35 8.79 -1.24
CA ILE A 356 16.44 8.15 -0.28
C ILE A 356 17.25 7.38 0.74
N GLY A 357 16.92 7.55 2.02
CA GLY A 357 17.61 6.90 3.12
C GLY A 357 16.70 6.21 4.12
N ILE A 358 17.30 5.29 4.87
CA ILE A 358 16.71 4.69 6.08
C ILE A 358 17.72 4.87 7.21
N PHE A 359 17.24 5.43 8.32
CA PHE A 359 17.94 5.46 9.59
C PHE A 359 17.28 4.48 10.56
N ILE A 360 18.08 3.73 11.31
CA ILE A 360 17.67 3.01 12.52
C ILE A 360 18.75 3.20 13.57
N GLY A 361 18.49 4.01 14.61
CA GLY A 361 19.46 4.34 15.66
C GLY A 361 19.74 3.13 16.55
N ASN A 362 20.88 2.46 16.35
CA ASN A 362 21.26 1.28 17.11
C ASN A 362 22.77 1.22 17.37
N TYR A 363 23.16 0.37 18.32
CA TYR A 363 24.56 0.10 18.66
C TYR A 363 24.94 -1.38 18.48
N ASP A 364 24.08 -2.17 17.84
CA ASP A 364 24.28 -3.61 17.67
C ASP A 364 25.01 -3.94 16.36
N LYS A 365 25.88 -4.95 16.39
CA LYS A 365 26.67 -5.40 15.22
C LYS A 365 25.82 -6.16 14.19
N GLY A 366 24.80 -6.88 14.64
CA GLY A 366 23.83 -7.55 13.77
C GLY A 366 22.80 -6.57 13.23
N GLY A 367 22.34 -5.67 14.10
CA GLY A 367 21.41 -4.58 13.82
C GLY A 367 20.09 -5.09 13.28
N HIS A 368 19.66 -4.50 12.16
CA HIS A 368 18.39 -4.76 11.52
C HIS A 368 18.57 -5.06 10.03
N LYS A 369 17.54 -5.68 9.44
CA LYS A 369 17.41 -5.84 7.99
C LYS A 369 16.16 -5.09 7.52
N ALA A 370 16.30 -4.31 6.45
CA ALA A 370 15.24 -3.45 5.93
C ALA A 370 15.07 -3.59 4.40
N SER A 371 13.83 -3.70 3.95
CA SER A 371 13.44 -3.59 2.53
C SER A 371 12.46 -2.43 2.37
N LEU A 372 12.73 -1.52 1.44
CA LEU A 372 11.87 -0.36 1.16
C LEU A 372 11.42 -0.39 -0.30
N GLN A 373 10.12 -0.20 -0.50
CA GLN A 373 9.49 -0.13 -1.82
C GLN A 373 8.56 1.08 -1.91
N PHE A 374 8.55 1.71 -3.08
CA PHE A 374 7.57 2.73 -3.44
C PHE A 374 6.52 2.13 -4.36
N LYS A 375 5.25 2.24 -3.97
CA LYS A 375 4.09 1.69 -4.69
C LYS A 375 3.26 2.83 -5.27
N TYR A 376 3.16 2.84 -6.60
CA TYR A 376 2.49 3.86 -7.39
C TYR A 376 1.15 3.34 -7.88
N TYR A 377 0.07 3.75 -7.22
CA TYR A 377 -1.30 3.40 -7.57
C TYR A 377 -1.88 4.41 -8.56
N PRO A 378 -2.53 3.96 -9.65
CA PRO A 378 -3.24 4.87 -10.54
C PRO A 378 -4.42 5.55 -9.81
N GLY A 379 -4.79 6.75 -10.27
CA GLY A 379 -6.00 7.43 -9.81
C GLY A 379 -7.28 6.71 -10.20
N TYR A 380 -8.41 7.14 -9.63
CA TYR A 380 -9.71 6.58 -9.98
C TYR A 380 -10.14 6.98 -11.40
N ASP A 381 -11.00 6.17 -12.03
CA ASP A 381 -11.55 6.47 -13.35
C ASP A 381 -12.35 7.78 -13.32
N GLY A 382 -12.04 8.71 -14.23
CA GLY A 382 -12.67 10.03 -14.29
C GLY A 382 -12.03 11.09 -13.39
N GLU A 383 -11.01 10.74 -12.61
CA GLU A 383 -10.20 11.68 -11.84
C GLU A 383 -9.25 12.45 -12.79
N ASN A 384 -9.80 13.36 -13.58
CA ASN A 384 -9.05 14.37 -14.34
C ASN A 384 -8.68 15.52 -13.40
N SER A 385 -7.95 15.25 -12.33
CA SER A 385 -7.32 16.32 -11.57
C SER A 385 -6.16 16.83 -12.41
N ALA A 386 -6.22 18.09 -12.89
CA ALA A 386 -5.03 18.77 -13.38
C ALA A 386 -3.90 18.55 -12.35
N ALA A 387 -2.65 18.34 -12.82
CA ALA A 387 -1.53 18.09 -11.91
C ALA A 387 -1.49 19.22 -10.86
N SER A 388 -1.83 18.90 -9.60
CA SER A 388 -1.81 19.90 -8.54
C SER A 388 -0.37 20.38 -8.40
N LYS A 389 -0.14 21.66 -8.67
CA LYS A 389 1.15 22.28 -8.43
C LYS A 389 1.25 22.50 -6.92
N THR A 390 1.76 21.54 -6.19
CA THR A 390 1.96 21.72 -4.74
C THR A 390 3.35 22.28 -4.47
N TRP A 391 3.43 23.32 -3.65
CA TRP A 391 4.65 23.81 -3.05
C TRP A 391 4.95 23.05 -1.76
N ILE A 392 6.19 22.57 -1.61
CA ILE A 392 6.62 21.77 -0.45
C ILE A 392 7.98 22.26 0.04
N MET A 393 8.07 22.58 1.32
CA MET A 393 9.30 23.02 1.98
C MET A 393 9.46 22.31 3.34
N PRO A 394 10.45 21.41 3.52
CA PRO A 394 10.82 20.94 4.84
C PRO A 394 11.43 22.10 5.63
N VAL A 395 10.89 22.39 6.81
CA VAL A 395 11.23 23.60 7.59
C VAL A 395 12.06 23.28 8.83
N PHE A 396 11.84 22.13 9.46
CA PHE A 396 12.67 21.66 10.57
C PHE A 396 12.64 20.14 10.68
N ASN A 397 13.71 19.55 11.21
CA ASN A 397 13.80 18.15 11.61
C ASN A 397 14.82 17.98 12.74
N SER A 398 14.36 17.75 13.97
CA SER A 398 15.23 17.50 15.14
C SER A 398 15.60 16.03 15.31
N THR A 399 15.09 15.13 14.47
CA THR A 399 15.48 13.72 14.47
C THR A 399 16.95 13.64 14.10
N ASN A 400 17.78 13.22 15.05
CA ASN A 400 19.22 13.14 14.88
C ASN A 400 19.61 11.88 14.09
N LEU A 401 19.37 11.89 12.78
CA LEU A 401 19.73 10.78 11.88
C LEU A 401 21.21 10.40 11.94
N MET A 402 22.06 11.34 12.36
CA MET A 402 23.49 11.13 12.63
C MET A 402 23.79 10.97 14.13
N GLU A 403 22.90 10.34 14.91
CA GLU A 403 23.08 10.03 16.34
C GLU A 403 24.45 9.40 16.61
N MET A 404 24.82 8.38 15.81
CA MET A 404 26.11 7.68 15.91
C MET A 404 27.24 8.38 15.12
N ALA A 405 27.05 9.65 14.72
CA ALA A 405 28.05 10.51 14.08
C ALA A 405 28.06 11.94 14.64
N GLY A 406 27.62 12.11 15.88
CA GLY A 406 27.79 13.35 16.65
C GLY A 406 26.72 14.41 16.46
N GLN A 407 25.58 14.09 15.84
CA GLN A 407 24.42 14.98 15.82
C GLN A 407 23.68 14.94 17.16
N GLU A 408 23.48 16.11 17.75
CA GLU A 408 22.91 16.28 19.08
C GLU A 408 21.44 15.83 19.16
N TYR A 409 21.06 15.21 20.29
CA TYR A 409 19.67 14.82 20.57
C TYR A 409 18.76 16.04 20.69
N GLY A 410 17.49 15.94 20.25
CA GLY A 410 16.48 17.01 20.29
C GLY A 410 16.08 17.49 21.70
N THR A 411 17.02 18.10 22.43
CA THR A 411 16.92 18.57 23.82
C THR A 411 16.71 20.09 23.90
N MET A 412 16.50 20.76 22.77
CA MET A 412 16.35 22.22 22.72
C MET A 412 15.13 22.73 23.51
N PHE A 413 14.13 21.88 23.77
CA PHE A 413 12.86 22.25 24.38
C PHE A 413 12.89 22.49 25.91
N ASP A 414 14.03 22.33 26.58
CA ASP A 414 14.16 22.48 28.04
C ASP A 414 13.77 23.89 28.53
N THR A 415 14.51 24.91 28.07
CA THR A 415 14.30 26.32 28.40
C THR A 415 13.99 27.18 27.16
N ASP A 416 13.74 26.52 26.02
CA ASP A 416 13.57 27.15 24.72
C ASP A 416 12.46 26.48 23.91
N SER A 417 12.31 26.96 22.68
CA SER A 417 11.51 26.38 21.61
C SER A 417 12.38 26.11 20.39
N LEU A 418 11.90 25.27 19.49
CA LEU A 418 12.45 25.17 18.14
C LEU A 418 11.82 26.26 17.26
N THR A 419 12.62 27.21 16.78
CA THR A 419 12.14 28.34 15.97
C THR A 419 12.77 28.32 14.57
N VAL A 420 11.99 28.59 13.54
CA VAL A 420 12.48 28.73 12.17
C VAL A 420 11.81 29.89 11.45
N THR A 421 12.62 30.68 10.74
CA THR A 421 12.12 31.71 9.83
C THR A 421 11.96 31.11 8.44
N VAL A 422 10.80 31.32 7.83
CA VAL A 422 10.44 30.79 6.51
C VAL A 422 9.93 31.91 5.62
N ASN A 423 10.16 31.78 4.31
CA ASN A 423 9.59 32.70 3.32
C ASN A 423 8.58 31.94 2.45
N ILE A 424 7.30 32.30 2.57
CA ILE A 424 6.22 31.73 1.77
C ILE A 424 6.17 32.49 0.43
N PRO A 425 6.31 31.81 -0.73
CA PRO A 425 6.30 32.50 -2.01
C PRO A 425 4.90 32.97 -2.41
N GLU A 426 4.85 33.98 -3.28
CA GLU A 426 3.61 34.46 -3.90
C GLU A 426 2.86 33.33 -4.62
N GLY A 427 1.52 33.40 -4.57
CA GLY A 427 0.63 32.44 -5.21
C GLY A 427 0.48 31.10 -4.47
N VAL A 428 1.04 30.95 -3.25
CA VAL A 428 0.78 29.78 -2.39
C VAL A 428 -0.49 29.99 -1.56
N LYS A 429 -1.41 29.01 -1.61
CA LYS A 429 -2.68 28.97 -0.87
C LYS A 429 -2.82 27.65 -0.11
N ASN A 430 -3.84 27.56 0.74
CA ASN A 430 -4.18 26.35 1.52
C ASN A 430 -2.99 25.78 2.30
N LEU A 431 -2.19 26.68 2.87
CA LEU A 431 -0.96 26.31 3.56
C LEU A 431 -1.27 25.44 4.79
N LYS A 432 -0.51 24.37 4.96
CA LYS A 432 -0.53 23.50 6.13
C LYS A 432 0.88 23.10 6.53
N LEU A 433 1.07 22.85 7.82
CA LEU A 433 2.24 22.20 8.38
C LEU A 433 1.94 20.70 8.58
N ARG A 434 2.64 19.84 7.86
CA ARG A 434 2.71 18.41 8.15
C ARG A 434 3.73 18.20 9.28
N TYR A 435 3.25 17.85 10.46
CA TYR A 435 4.03 17.76 11.69
C TYR A 435 4.10 16.32 12.21
N ILE A 436 5.31 15.79 12.43
CA ILE A 436 5.54 14.50 13.08
C ILE A 436 6.27 14.76 14.39
N THR A 437 5.80 14.18 15.48
CA THR A 437 6.38 14.35 16.82
C THR A 437 6.35 13.05 17.61
N THR A 438 7.40 12.80 18.39
CA THR A 438 7.54 11.64 19.29
C THR A 438 8.42 12.04 20.47
N GLY A 439 7.98 11.73 21.68
CA GLY A 439 8.73 11.95 22.92
C GLY A 439 9.57 10.74 23.32
N HIS A 440 10.75 10.99 23.89
CA HIS A 440 11.75 9.98 24.23
C HIS A 440 12.33 10.23 25.63
N GLY A 441 12.82 9.17 26.25
CA GLY A 441 13.39 9.19 27.61
C GLY A 441 12.93 7.95 28.36
N GLY A 442 13.66 6.84 28.21
CA GLY A 442 13.21 5.49 28.58
C GLY A 442 13.22 5.14 30.07
N TRP A 443 12.77 6.05 30.94
CA TRP A 443 12.55 5.78 32.37
C TRP A 443 11.19 6.32 32.82
N GLY A 444 10.70 5.92 33.99
CA GLY A 444 9.33 6.22 34.43
C GLY A 444 8.94 7.71 34.46
N GLY A 445 9.91 8.62 34.60
CA GLY A 445 9.69 10.08 34.56
C GLY A 445 10.03 10.75 33.22
N GLY A 446 10.54 9.99 32.25
CA GLY A 446 10.97 10.51 30.96
C GLY A 446 9.83 10.71 29.97
N ASP A 447 10.07 11.55 28.96
CA ASP A 447 9.01 12.02 28.05
C ASP A 447 8.50 10.91 27.11
N GLU A 448 9.13 9.74 27.08
CA GLU A 448 8.58 8.55 26.43
C GLU A 448 7.26 8.14 27.09
N PHE A 449 7.20 8.16 28.43
CA PHE A 449 6.09 7.64 29.24
C PHE A 449 5.29 8.73 29.96
N VAL A 450 5.61 10.00 29.72
CA VAL A 450 4.89 11.15 30.29
C VAL A 450 4.32 12.01 29.16
N PRO A 451 2.99 12.17 29.07
CA PRO A 451 2.37 13.00 28.04
C PRO A 451 2.80 14.47 28.16
N LYS A 452 3.26 15.08 27.06
CA LYS A 452 3.62 16.51 27.00
C LYS A 452 2.84 17.23 25.90
N GLN A 453 2.25 18.37 26.24
CA GLN A 453 1.59 19.21 25.24
C GLN A 453 2.61 19.79 24.27
N ASN A 454 2.42 19.54 22.98
CA ASN A 454 3.15 20.19 21.90
C ASN A 454 2.35 21.42 21.46
N GLU A 455 2.97 22.59 21.48
CA GLU A 455 2.36 23.85 21.06
C GLU A 455 3.07 24.41 19.83
N ILE A 456 2.29 24.79 18.81
CA ILE A 456 2.79 25.32 17.55
C ILE A 456 2.32 26.76 17.42
N PHE A 457 3.26 27.65 17.13
CA PHE A 457 3.02 29.07 16.93
C PHE A 457 3.46 29.50 15.55
N ALA A 458 2.76 30.49 15.00
CA ALA A 458 3.15 31.23 13.83
C ALA A 458 3.08 32.73 14.15
N ASP A 459 4.17 33.46 13.92
CA ASP A 459 4.33 34.89 14.24
C ASP A 459 3.92 35.24 15.68
N GLY A 460 4.29 34.37 16.63
CA GLY A 460 3.98 34.52 18.06
C GLY A 460 2.54 34.18 18.46
N LYS A 461 1.64 33.90 17.50
CA LYS A 461 0.27 33.42 17.77
C LYS A 461 0.24 31.89 17.80
N ARG A 462 -0.33 31.29 18.85
CA ARG A 462 -0.53 29.84 18.88
C ARG A 462 -1.56 29.44 17.82
N VAL A 463 -1.15 28.60 16.87
CA VAL A 463 -1.99 28.12 15.77
C VAL A 463 -2.50 26.69 16.00
N TYR A 464 -1.80 25.91 16.83
CA TYR A 464 -2.22 24.55 17.16
C TYR A 464 -1.61 24.09 18.48
N HIS A 465 -2.27 23.13 19.14
CA HIS A 465 -1.70 22.40 20.26
C HIS A 465 -2.38 21.05 20.40
N PHE A 466 -1.63 20.05 20.87
CA PHE A 466 -2.17 18.75 21.24
C PHE A 466 -1.17 18.00 22.12
N THR A 467 -1.64 16.95 22.79
CA THR A 467 -0.77 16.05 23.57
C THR A 467 -0.59 14.76 22.77
N PRO A 468 0.52 14.58 22.04
CA PRO A 468 0.78 13.35 21.30
C PRO A 468 0.89 12.14 22.24
N TRP A 469 -0.05 11.21 22.15
CA TRP A 469 -0.15 10.06 23.06
C TRP A 469 -0.80 8.85 22.39
N ARG A 470 -0.30 7.64 22.68
CA ARG A 470 -0.80 6.36 22.16
C ARG A 470 -1.09 5.41 23.32
N GLU A 471 -2.29 4.84 23.34
CA GLU A 471 -2.79 3.95 24.41
C GLU A 471 -3.11 2.54 23.92
N ASP A 472 -2.77 2.22 22.67
CA ASP A 472 -3.07 0.97 21.98
C ASP A 472 -1.85 0.05 21.82
N CYS A 473 -0.72 0.35 22.48
CA CYS A 473 0.55 -0.33 22.23
C CYS A 473 0.51 -1.85 22.50
N GLY A 474 -0.28 -2.31 23.47
CA GLY A 474 -0.49 -3.73 23.75
C GLY A 474 -1.06 -4.53 22.56
N THR A 475 -1.71 -3.86 21.59
CA THR A 475 -2.18 -4.48 20.34
C THR A 475 -1.05 -5.10 19.52
N TYR A 476 0.18 -4.58 19.67
CA TYR A 476 1.34 -4.97 18.88
C TYR A 476 2.24 -5.99 19.61
N ARG A 477 1.76 -6.61 20.70
CA ARG A 477 2.56 -7.54 21.52
C ARG A 477 3.25 -8.60 20.69
N LEU A 478 2.56 -9.21 19.71
CA LEU A 478 3.08 -10.31 18.88
C LEU A 478 4.19 -9.90 17.89
N LEU A 479 4.52 -8.61 17.79
CA LEU A 479 5.72 -8.14 17.08
C LEU A 479 6.96 -8.11 17.98
N ASN A 480 6.82 -8.22 19.31
CA ASN A 480 7.82 -7.79 20.29
C ASN A 480 8.38 -8.95 21.15
N PRO A 481 9.00 -9.99 20.57
CA PRO A 481 9.48 -11.16 21.31
C PRO A 481 10.51 -10.84 22.40
N ALA A 482 11.35 -9.81 22.21
CA ALA A 482 12.41 -9.45 23.14
C ALA A 482 12.01 -8.36 24.15
N SER A 483 10.73 -7.99 24.20
CA SER A 483 10.27 -6.95 25.14
C SER A 483 10.39 -7.42 26.59
N GLY A 484 10.93 -6.56 27.45
CA GLY A 484 11.03 -6.82 28.89
C GLY A 484 9.65 -6.91 29.54
N ASN A 485 9.45 -7.90 30.42
CA ASN A 485 8.20 -8.10 31.15
C ASN A 485 8.39 -7.70 32.62
N PHE A 486 7.40 -7.03 33.20
CA PHE A 486 7.44 -6.50 34.56
C PHE A 486 6.62 -7.37 35.52
N GLY A 487 6.90 -7.24 36.83
CA GLY A 487 6.24 -8.05 37.87
C GLY A 487 4.72 -7.84 38.00
N ASN A 488 4.18 -6.78 37.42
CA ASN A 488 2.73 -6.50 37.37
C ASN A 488 2.03 -7.13 36.14
N GLY A 489 2.76 -7.89 35.32
CA GLY A 489 2.23 -8.56 34.13
C GLY A 489 2.26 -7.75 32.84
N LEU A 490 2.70 -6.49 32.86
CA LEU A 490 2.88 -5.70 31.64
C LEU A 490 4.21 -6.02 30.94
N SER A 491 4.21 -5.96 29.61
CA SER A 491 5.44 -5.88 28.82
C SER A 491 5.78 -4.42 28.50
N SER A 492 7.05 -4.09 28.32
CA SER A 492 7.49 -2.74 27.90
C SER A 492 6.80 -2.32 26.60
N SER A 493 6.59 -3.24 25.65
CA SER A 493 5.87 -3.00 24.39
C SER A 493 4.42 -2.57 24.58
N ASP A 494 3.84 -2.82 25.75
CA ASP A 494 2.41 -2.61 26.00
C ASP A 494 2.14 -1.23 26.60
N LEU A 495 3.17 -0.59 27.16
CA LEU A 495 3.08 0.72 27.79
C LEU A 495 2.66 1.80 26.79
N SER A 496 1.72 2.65 27.21
CA SER A 496 1.34 3.87 26.52
C SER A 496 2.52 4.84 26.43
N ARG A 497 2.59 5.59 25.34
CA ARG A 497 3.78 6.37 24.97
C ARG A 497 3.45 7.66 24.22
N SER A 498 4.42 8.58 24.22
CA SER A 498 4.36 9.86 23.51
C SER A 498 4.42 9.72 21.98
N ASN A 499 3.29 9.31 21.39
CA ASN A 499 2.97 9.18 19.96
C ASN A 499 3.49 7.95 19.20
N TRP A 500 4.02 6.95 19.87
CA TRP A 500 4.57 5.78 19.19
C TRP A 500 4.40 4.51 19.99
N CYS A 501 4.38 3.38 19.29
CA CYS A 501 4.45 2.05 19.90
C CYS A 501 5.53 1.23 19.19
N PRO A 502 6.29 0.37 19.89
CA PRO A 502 7.25 -0.55 19.28
C PRO A 502 6.60 -1.44 18.20
N GLY A 503 7.08 -1.34 16.96
CA GLY A 503 6.50 -2.03 15.81
C GLY A 503 5.46 -1.23 15.03
N THR A 504 5.34 0.08 15.27
CA THR A 504 4.40 0.96 14.54
C THR A 504 5.08 2.15 13.85
N LEU A 505 4.39 2.71 12.85
CA LEU A 505 4.72 4.04 12.31
C LEU A 505 4.02 5.14 13.13
N THR A 506 4.58 6.35 13.13
CA THR A 506 3.92 7.55 13.67
C THR A 506 3.40 8.39 12.51
N LEU A 507 2.07 8.56 12.45
CA LEU A 507 1.45 9.39 11.42
C LEU A 507 1.69 10.88 11.68
N PRO A 508 1.82 11.70 10.62
CA PRO A 508 1.85 13.14 10.75
C PRO A 508 0.47 13.69 11.16
N VAL A 509 0.49 14.81 11.87
CA VAL A 509 -0.67 15.69 12.03
C VAL A 509 -0.60 16.78 10.97
N GLU A 510 -1.72 17.05 10.29
CA GLU A 510 -1.83 18.18 9.36
C GLU A 510 -2.42 19.38 10.10
N ILE A 511 -1.65 20.47 10.18
CA ILE A 511 -2.01 21.68 10.89
C ILE A 511 -2.28 22.79 9.86
N PRO A 512 -3.53 23.19 9.64
CA PRO A 512 -3.84 24.29 8.72
C PRO A 512 -3.24 25.62 9.22
N LEU A 513 -2.67 26.41 8.30
CA LEU A 513 -2.06 27.71 8.57
C LEU A 513 -2.80 28.80 7.78
N HIS A 514 -4.12 28.88 7.95
CA HIS A 514 -5.02 29.73 7.14
C HIS A 514 -4.67 31.23 7.13
N ASP A 515 -4.06 31.71 8.22
CA ASP A 515 -3.78 33.14 8.42
C ASP A 515 -2.45 33.58 7.77
N LEU A 516 -1.58 32.64 7.35
CA LEU A 516 -0.28 32.97 6.77
C LEU A 516 -0.41 33.33 5.29
N LYS A 517 0.19 34.46 4.93
CA LYS A 517 0.20 35.01 3.57
C LYS A 517 1.59 34.81 2.94
N PRO A 518 1.78 35.14 1.65
CA PRO A 518 3.13 35.28 1.11
C PRO A 518 3.97 36.26 1.93
N GLY A 519 5.25 35.93 2.13
CA GLY A 519 6.19 36.73 2.92
C GLY A 519 6.96 35.94 3.97
N THR A 520 7.69 36.68 4.81
CA THR A 520 8.52 36.13 5.88
C THR A 520 7.69 35.89 7.14
N HIS A 521 7.77 34.66 7.66
CA HIS A 521 7.06 34.23 8.86
C HIS A 521 7.98 33.47 9.80
N THR A 522 7.64 33.47 11.09
CA THR A 522 8.36 32.68 12.10
C THR A 522 7.45 31.56 12.60
N LEU A 523 7.89 30.32 12.43
CA LEU A 523 7.25 29.15 13.03
C LEU A 523 8.01 28.75 14.29
N GLN A 524 7.28 28.34 15.32
CA GLN A 524 7.85 27.94 16.60
C GLN A 524 7.13 26.70 17.15
N VAL A 525 7.89 25.75 17.68
CA VAL A 525 7.40 24.56 18.40
C VAL A 525 7.90 24.62 19.83
N ALA A 526 6.98 24.61 20.79
CA ALA A 526 7.27 24.58 22.22
C ALA A 526 6.74 23.28 22.84
N ILE A 527 7.56 22.64 23.67
CA ILE A 527 7.25 21.39 24.36
C ILE A 527 7.83 21.48 25.77
N PRO A 528 7.09 21.19 26.84
CA PRO A 528 7.62 21.22 28.20
C PRO A 528 8.48 19.97 28.48
N LEU A 529 9.76 20.02 28.05
CA LEU A 529 10.70 18.90 28.17
C LEU A 529 10.82 18.41 29.62
N GLY A 530 10.78 17.09 29.82
CA GLY A 530 11.07 16.48 31.12
C GLY A 530 12.51 16.71 31.56
N LYS A 531 12.70 16.95 32.86
CA LYS A 531 14.03 17.13 33.45
C LYS A 531 14.83 15.83 33.40
N PRO A 532 16.17 15.89 33.24
CA PRO A 532 17.03 14.72 33.37
C PRO A 532 16.96 14.06 34.75
N GLU A 533 17.24 12.76 34.80
CA GLU A 533 17.36 11.98 36.04
C GLU A 533 18.60 11.09 35.95
N GLY A 534 19.63 11.39 36.75
CA GLY A 534 20.92 10.70 36.67
C GLY A 534 21.54 10.83 35.28
N GLY A 535 21.84 9.70 34.63
CA GLY A 535 22.35 9.65 33.25
C GLY A 535 21.27 9.68 32.17
N SER A 536 19.99 9.70 32.55
CA SER A 536 18.85 9.68 31.63
C SER A 536 18.37 11.09 31.32
N PHE A 537 17.96 11.33 30.08
CA PHE A 537 17.45 12.63 29.61
C PHE A 537 16.30 12.45 28.63
N SER A 538 15.38 13.41 28.61
CA SER A 538 14.28 13.44 27.66
C SER A 538 14.72 14.14 26.37
N ALA A 539 14.16 13.73 25.23
CA ALA A 539 14.37 14.39 23.94
C ALA A 539 13.11 14.27 23.07
N TRP A 540 12.96 15.17 22.11
CA TRP A 540 11.85 15.15 21.16
C TRP A 540 12.36 15.15 19.72
N ASN A 541 11.95 14.13 18.99
CA ASN A 541 12.12 14.06 17.55
C ASN A 541 10.90 14.71 16.90
N VAL A 542 11.08 15.88 16.29
CA VAL A 542 10.02 16.62 15.60
C VAL A 542 10.45 16.96 14.18
N SER A 543 9.55 16.80 13.21
CA SER A 543 9.79 17.23 11.83
C SER A 543 8.58 18.01 11.31
N GLY A 544 8.84 19.07 10.56
CA GLY A 544 7.82 19.95 10.00
C GLY A 544 8.05 20.17 8.51
N VAL A 545 6.99 20.04 7.73
CA VAL A 545 6.99 20.32 6.29
C VAL A 545 5.82 21.23 5.96
N LEU A 546 6.10 22.39 5.39
CA LEU A 546 5.07 23.25 4.82
C LEU A 546 4.63 22.70 3.46
N ILE A 547 3.33 22.63 3.27
CA ILE A 547 2.67 22.16 2.06
C ILE A 547 1.58 23.17 1.70
N GLY A 548 1.54 23.62 0.45
CA GLY A 548 0.48 24.51 -0.05
C GLY A 548 0.24 24.34 -1.54
N ASP A 549 -0.90 24.80 -2.02
CA ASP A 549 -1.25 24.80 -3.43
C ASP A 549 -0.64 26.03 -4.10
N LYS A 550 0.04 25.84 -5.23
CA LYS A 550 0.67 26.91 -6.01
C LYS A 550 -0.16 27.18 -7.27
N GLU A 551 -0.53 28.43 -7.50
CA GLU A 551 -1.29 28.83 -8.71
C GLU A 551 -0.47 28.71 -10.01
#